data_AF-A0A519MZI3-F1
#
_entry.id   AF-A0A519MZI3-F1
#
_cell.length_a   1.000
_cell.length_b   1.000
_cell.length_c   1.000
_cell.angle_alpha   90.00
_cell.angle_beta   90.00
_cell.angle_gamma   90.00
#
_symmetry.space_group_name_H-M   'P 1'
#
loop_
_entity.id
_entity.type
_entity.pdbx_description
1 polymer ?
#
loop_
_entity_poly.entity_id
_entity_poly.type
_entity_poly.pdbx_seq_one_letter_code
_entity_poly.pdbx_strand_id
1 'polypeptide(L)'
;MGLFDFFRRNSDHVDWESIQKSSDVYPEETIAVILTKTESGKAATGQINTAYVNYPYKKQCAYDLQFSVEMPNEDNPDFPDMMSIEDFFLDALRKKCVAHRVSRVTTDFGFIMDVYVDDAQSAQEILTEINDRENLGFEFGCGFNYDPKWKEYKRVLKTFT
;
A
#
# COMPACT_ATOMS: atom_id res chain seq x y z
N MET A 1 -24.91 -26.17 13.67
CA MET A 1 -23.57 -26.29 13.05
C MET A 1 -23.39 -25.08 12.16
N GLY A 2 -22.65 -24.08 12.65
CA GLY A 2 -22.61 -22.75 12.05
C GLY A 2 -21.56 -22.65 10.95
N LEU A 3 -21.83 -21.80 9.95
CA LEU A 3 -20.94 -21.41 8.84
C LEU A 3 -19.56 -20.85 9.29
N PHE A 4 -19.34 -20.68 10.59
CA PHE A 4 -18.09 -20.18 11.17
C PHE A 4 -17.06 -21.27 11.53
N ASP A 5 -17.44 -22.56 11.52
CA ASP A 5 -16.53 -23.66 11.87
C ASP A 5 -15.52 -24.02 10.75
N PHE A 6 -15.64 -23.43 9.56
CA PHE A 6 -14.77 -23.77 8.42
C PHE A 6 -13.42 -23.01 8.41
N PHE A 7 -13.30 -21.92 9.17
CA PHE A 7 -12.07 -21.10 9.19
C PHE A 7 -11.09 -21.46 10.31
N ARG A 8 -11.34 -22.56 11.04
CA ARG A 8 -10.43 -23.08 12.07
C ARG A 8 -9.67 -24.31 11.59
N ARG A 9 -9.22 -24.29 10.33
CA ARG A 9 -8.32 -25.31 9.77
C ARG A 9 -6.87 -24.88 9.98
N ASN A 10 -6.10 -25.81 10.56
CA ASN A 10 -4.67 -25.75 10.87
C ASN A 10 -3.82 -24.92 9.88
N SER A 11 -3.01 -24.03 10.44
CA SER A 11 -2.24 -22.98 9.76
C SER A 11 -0.87 -23.41 9.24
N ASP A 12 -0.66 -24.66 8.85
CA ASP A 12 0.72 -25.14 8.69
C ASP A 12 1.25 -25.20 7.25
N HIS A 13 0.42 -24.95 6.23
CA HIS A 13 0.90 -24.66 4.88
C HIS A 13 -0.13 -23.86 4.09
N VAL A 14 0.15 -22.58 3.88
CA VAL A 14 -0.52 -21.77 2.85
C VAL A 14 0.23 -22.02 1.56
N ASP A 15 -0.47 -22.51 0.52
CA ASP A 15 0.10 -22.64 -0.83
C ASP A 15 0.23 -21.24 -1.46
N TRP A 16 1.27 -20.51 -1.03
CA TRP A 16 1.51 -19.15 -1.48
C TRP A 16 1.75 -19.07 -2.98
N GLU A 17 2.39 -20.09 -3.57
CA GLU A 17 2.70 -20.10 -5.00
C GLU A 17 1.47 -20.07 -5.89
N SER A 18 0.41 -20.75 -5.46
CA SER A 18 -0.89 -20.72 -6.13
C SER A 18 -1.66 -19.45 -5.81
N ILE A 19 -1.70 -19.03 -4.54
CA ILE A 19 -2.48 -17.88 -4.08
C ILE A 19 -1.97 -16.56 -4.67
N GLN A 20 -0.65 -16.35 -4.73
CA GLN A 20 -0.08 -15.11 -5.27
C GLN A 20 -0.41 -14.87 -6.75
N LYS A 21 -0.84 -15.91 -7.47
CA LYS A 21 -1.26 -15.87 -8.88
C LYS A 21 -2.78 -15.81 -9.03
N SER A 22 -3.55 -15.97 -7.96
CA SER A 22 -5.00 -15.92 -7.99
C SER A 22 -5.50 -14.51 -7.68
N SER A 23 -6.74 -14.21 -8.05
CA SER A 23 -7.41 -12.96 -7.65
C SER A 23 -7.67 -12.89 -6.14
N ASP A 24 -7.66 -14.03 -5.44
CA ASP A 24 -8.00 -14.10 -4.00
C ASP A 24 -6.96 -13.42 -3.11
N VAL A 25 -5.76 -13.17 -3.63
CA VAL A 25 -4.74 -12.39 -2.91
C VAL A 25 -5.16 -10.93 -2.73
N TYR A 26 -5.99 -10.39 -3.64
CA TYR A 26 -6.49 -9.02 -3.56
C TYR A 26 -7.94 -9.00 -3.09
N PRO A 27 -8.21 -8.66 -1.80
CA PRO A 27 -9.59 -8.54 -1.34
C PRO A 27 -10.29 -7.38 -2.03
N GLU A 28 -11.62 -7.48 -2.17
CA GLU A 28 -12.45 -6.36 -2.64
C GLU A 28 -12.24 -5.14 -1.73
N GLU A 29 -11.93 -3.99 -2.33
CA GLU A 29 -11.50 -2.82 -1.57
C GLU A 29 -12.64 -2.25 -0.72
N THR A 30 -12.31 -1.86 0.50
CA THR A 30 -13.23 -1.14 1.39
C THR A 30 -12.48 0.01 2.04
N ILE A 31 -12.62 1.21 1.49
CA ILE A 31 -11.86 2.39 1.93
C ILE A 31 -12.62 3.17 3.00
N ALA A 32 -11.98 3.38 4.14
CA ALA A 32 -12.38 4.41 5.11
C ALA A 32 -11.60 5.70 4.83
N VAL A 33 -12.29 6.83 4.90
CA VAL A 33 -11.74 8.16 4.59
C VAL A 33 -11.91 9.06 5.80
N ILE A 34 -10.85 9.78 6.17
CA ILE A 34 -10.90 10.86 7.16
C ILE A 34 -10.51 12.17 6.52
N LEU A 35 -11.18 13.24 6.96
CA LEU A 35 -10.78 14.61 6.68
C LEU A 35 -9.85 15.07 7.79
N THR A 36 -8.68 15.56 7.42
CA THR A 36 -7.64 16.01 8.36
C THR A 36 -7.05 17.34 7.87
N LYS A 37 -5.99 17.79 8.53
CA LYS A 37 -5.16 18.90 8.07
C LYS A 37 -3.72 18.45 7.89
N THR A 38 -3.04 19.03 6.92
CA THR A 38 -1.58 18.93 6.77
C THR A 38 -0.85 19.63 7.90
N GLU A 39 0.48 19.55 7.94
CA GLU A 39 1.31 20.25 8.93
C GLU A 39 1.14 21.77 8.85
N SER A 40 1.00 22.32 7.64
CA SER A 40 0.72 23.75 7.44
C SER A 40 -0.75 24.15 7.71
N GLY A 41 -1.62 23.18 8.00
CA GLY A 41 -3.03 23.42 8.32
C GLY A 41 -3.99 23.43 7.13
N LYS A 42 -3.50 23.10 5.92
CA LYS A 42 -4.35 22.92 4.73
C LYS A 42 -5.25 21.70 4.88
N ALA A 43 -6.41 21.69 4.24
CA ALA A 43 -7.28 20.52 4.23
C ALA A 43 -6.57 19.33 3.57
N ALA A 44 -6.66 18.16 4.19
CA ALA A 44 -6.07 16.93 3.71
C ALA A 44 -7.03 15.75 3.86
N THR A 45 -6.77 14.70 3.11
CA THR A 45 -7.53 13.46 3.19
C THR A 45 -6.60 12.32 3.58
N GLY A 46 -7.00 11.56 4.58
CA GLY A 46 -6.44 10.24 4.88
C GLY A 46 -7.36 9.16 4.33
N GLN A 47 -6.78 8.10 3.80
CA GLN A 47 -7.47 6.90 3.33
C GLN A 47 -6.81 5.66 3.94
N ILE A 48 -7.62 4.69 4.33
CA ILE A 48 -7.15 3.36 4.71
C ILE A 48 -8.04 2.27 4.12
N ASN A 49 -7.44 1.23 3.57
CA ASN A 49 -8.15 0.07 3.07
C ASN A 49 -8.44 -0.91 4.23
N THR A 50 -9.69 -0.91 4.68
CA THR A 50 -10.20 -1.74 5.79
C THR A 50 -10.46 -3.19 5.40
N ALA A 51 -10.44 -3.53 4.11
CA ALA A 51 -10.53 -4.91 3.65
C ALA A 51 -9.40 -5.78 4.23
N TYR A 52 -8.27 -5.14 4.57
CA TYR A 52 -7.12 -5.84 5.14
C TYR A 52 -7.18 -6.11 6.65
N VAL A 53 -8.25 -5.72 7.37
CA VAL A 53 -8.38 -5.99 8.82
C VAL A 53 -8.21 -7.49 9.12
N ASN A 54 -8.88 -8.33 8.34
CA ASN A 54 -8.88 -9.78 8.48
C ASN A 54 -8.13 -10.52 7.35
N TYR A 55 -7.24 -9.82 6.63
CA TYR A 55 -6.49 -10.42 5.52
C TYR A 55 -5.71 -11.66 6.01
N PRO A 56 -5.93 -12.86 5.42
CA PRO A 56 -5.37 -14.10 5.94
C PRO A 56 -3.88 -14.29 5.61
N TYR A 57 -3.35 -13.57 4.61
CA TYR A 57 -2.00 -13.78 4.08
C TYR A 57 -0.97 -12.71 4.52
N LYS A 58 -1.21 -12.03 5.65
CA LYS A 58 -0.32 -10.98 6.19
C LYS A 58 1.12 -11.42 6.40
N LYS A 59 1.35 -12.69 6.75
CA LYS A 59 2.70 -13.23 6.98
C LYS A 59 3.49 -13.39 5.68
N GLN A 60 2.79 -13.59 4.57
CA GLN A 60 3.37 -13.74 3.24
C GLN A 60 3.75 -12.35 2.70
N CYS A 61 2.89 -11.35 2.89
CA CYS A 61 3.19 -9.95 2.58
C CYS A 61 3.80 -9.23 3.78
N ALA A 62 5.00 -9.62 4.19
CA ALA A 62 5.58 -9.19 5.47
C ALA A 62 6.37 -7.87 5.43
N TYR A 63 6.51 -7.23 4.27
CA TYR A 63 7.33 -6.03 4.14
C TYR A 63 6.44 -4.82 3.90
N ASP A 64 6.53 -3.85 4.80
CA ASP A 64 5.88 -2.56 4.71
C ASP A 64 6.81 -1.59 3.97
N LEU A 65 6.32 -1.04 2.86
CA LEU A 65 6.97 -0.02 2.05
C LEU A 65 6.23 1.29 2.27
N GLN A 66 6.90 2.23 2.93
CA GLN A 66 6.39 3.57 3.10
C GLN A 66 6.96 4.48 2.02
N PHE A 67 6.09 4.98 1.16
CA PHE A 67 6.42 5.96 0.14
C PHE A 67 6.18 7.37 0.69
N SER A 68 7.11 8.27 0.39
CA SER A 68 6.90 9.71 0.47
C SER A 68 7.01 10.26 -0.95
N VAL A 69 5.93 10.80 -1.48
CA VAL A 69 5.87 11.34 -2.84
C VAL A 69 5.68 12.84 -2.78
N GLU A 70 6.55 13.57 -3.47
CA GLU A 70 6.49 15.01 -3.63
C GLU A 70 6.09 15.38 -5.06
N MET A 71 5.09 16.25 -5.16
CA MET A 71 4.44 16.70 -6.38
C MET A 71 4.70 18.21 -6.52
N PRO A 72 5.78 18.62 -7.21
CA PRO A 72 6.21 20.02 -7.23
C PRO A 72 5.22 20.98 -7.92
N ASN A 73 4.29 20.47 -8.74
CA ASN A 73 3.30 21.28 -9.48
C ASN A 73 1.90 20.63 -9.45
N GLU A 74 1.29 20.51 -8.27
CA GLU A 74 -0.07 19.94 -8.13
C GLU A 74 -1.15 20.68 -8.94
N ASP A 75 -0.96 21.98 -9.19
CA ASP A 75 -1.91 22.83 -9.93
C ASP A 75 -1.75 22.72 -11.46
N ASN A 76 -0.74 21.99 -11.95
CA ASN A 76 -0.53 21.84 -13.38
C ASN A 76 -1.31 20.61 -13.90
N PRO A 77 -2.31 20.78 -14.79
CA PRO A 77 -3.10 19.68 -15.31
C PRO A 77 -2.31 18.67 -16.16
N ASP A 78 -1.12 19.02 -16.61
CA ASP A 78 -0.22 18.11 -17.33
C ASP A 78 0.57 17.18 -16.38
N PHE A 79 0.49 17.39 -15.07
CA PHE A 79 1.12 16.52 -14.07
C PHE A 79 0.18 15.40 -13.65
N PRO A 80 0.70 14.18 -13.43
CA PRO A 80 -0.13 13.05 -13.01
C PRO A 80 -0.75 13.32 -11.65
N ASP A 81 -2.04 13.05 -11.50
CA ASP A 81 -2.72 13.16 -10.21
C ASP A 81 -2.24 12.05 -9.24
N MET A 82 -2.59 12.20 -7.96
CA MET A 82 -2.16 11.26 -6.93
C MET A 82 -2.62 9.82 -7.19
N MET A 83 -3.79 9.64 -7.83
CA MET A 83 -4.33 8.32 -8.16
C MET A 83 -3.49 7.67 -9.27
N SER A 84 -3.13 8.44 -10.28
CA SER A 84 -2.28 8.02 -11.39
C SER A 84 -0.88 7.63 -10.92
N ILE A 85 -0.31 8.36 -9.96
CA ILE A 85 0.99 8.03 -9.37
C ILE A 85 0.89 6.76 -8.51
N GLU A 86 -0.19 6.61 -7.72
CA GLU A 86 -0.46 5.40 -6.94
C GLU A 86 -0.54 4.16 -7.86
N ASP A 87 -1.36 4.24 -8.91
CA ASP A 87 -1.52 3.18 -9.90
C ASP A 87 -0.20 2.87 -10.60
N PHE A 88 0.59 3.89 -10.94
CA PHE A 88 1.92 3.70 -11.54
C PHE A 88 2.85 2.84 -10.67
N PHE A 89 2.94 3.14 -9.36
CA PHE A 89 3.76 2.34 -8.45
C PHE A 89 3.19 0.93 -8.26
N LEU A 90 1.89 0.80 -8.06
CA LEU A 90 1.25 -0.49 -7.83
C LEU A 90 1.37 -1.40 -9.05
N ASP A 91 1.13 -0.89 -10.25
CA ASP A 91 1.27 -1.64 -11.50
C ASP A 91 2.72 -2.04 -11.77
N ALA A 92 3.68 -1.19 -11.39
CA ALA A 92 5.09 -1.55 -11.49
C ALA A 92 5.45 -2.69 -10.53
N LEU A 93 5.12 -2.54 -9.24
CA LEU A 93 5.39 -3.55 -8.20
C LEU A 93 4.73 -4.89 -8.53
N ARG A 94 3.46 -4.87 -8.94
CA ARG A 94 2.66 -6.06 -9.25
C ARG A 94 3.16 -6.90 -10.42
N LYS A 95 4.17 -6.43 -11.16
CA LYS A 95 4.85 -7.22 -12.20
C LYS A 95 5.77 -8.30 -11.64
N LYS A 96 6.35 -8.09 -10.45
CA LYS A 96 7.30 -9.04 -9.85
C LYS A 96 6.94 -9.48 -8.43
N CYS A 97 6.05 -8.78 -7.73
CA CYS A 97 5.63 -9.14 -6.37
C CYS A 97 4.14 -8.86 -6.15
N VAL A 98 3.58 -9.39 -5.07
CA VAL A 98 2.26 -8.97 -4.58
C VAL A 98 2.42 -7.61 -3.91
N ALA A 99 1.55 -6.65 -4.22
CA ALA A 99 1.60 -5.31 -3.62
C ALA A 99 0.20 -4.80 -3.23
N HIS A 100 0.05 -4.52 -1.93
CA HIS A 100 -1.19 -4.07 -1.31
C HIS A 100 -1.05 -2.63 -0.82
N ARG A 101 -1.66 -1.66 -1.50
CA ARG A 101 -1.84 -0.32 -0.91
C ARG A 101 -2.80 -0.44 0.26
N VAL A 102 -2.33 -0.08 1.45
CA VAL A 102 -3.15 -0.15 2.67
C VAL A 102 -3.54 1.22 3.19
N SER A 103 -2.76 2.26 2.91
CA SER A 103 -3.04 3.62 3.37
C SER A 103 -2.56 4.66 2.36
N ARG A 104 -3.14 5.86 2.43
CA ARG A 104 -2.62 7.06 1.76
C ARG A 104 -3.03 8.30 2.55
N VAL A 105 -2.12 9.25 2.76
CA VAL A 105 -2.41 10.52 3.42
C VAL A 105 -1.82 11.65 2.59
N THR A 106 -2.65 12.63 2.23
CA THR A 106 -2.21 13.86 1.56
C THR A 106 -1.33 14.69 2.50
N THR A 107 -0.20 15.18 1.99
CA THR A 107 0.71 16.09 2.69
C THR A 107 0.63 17.49 2.08
N ASP A 108 1.48 18.42 2.55
CA ASP A 108 1.54 19.78 2.00
C ASP A 108 2.10 19.87 0.58
N PHE A 109 2.78 18.82 0.13
CA PHE A 109 3.56 18.78 -1.10
C PHE A 109 3.31 17.51 -1.92
N GLY A 110 2.31 16.70 -1.58
CA GLY A 110 2.04 15.43 -2.25
C GLY A 110 1.32 14.45 -1.32
N PHE A 111 1.89 13.26 -1.12
CA PHE A 111 1.29 12.25 -0.25
C PHE A 111 2.29 11.24 0.30
N ILE A 112 1.90 10.61 1.40
CA ILE A 112 2.54 9.42 1.95
C ILE A 112 1.60 8.24 1.71
N MET A 113 2.11 7.09 1.30
CA MET A 113 1.33 5.85 1.22
C MET A 113 2.10 4.66 1.76
N ASP A 114 1.39 3.75 2.42
CA ASP A 114 1.95 2.49 2.88
C ASP A 114 1.48 1.35 1.97
N VAL A 115 2.43 0.51 1.54
CA VAL A 115 2.21 -0.64 0.65
C VAL A 115 2.86 -1.87 1.27
N TYR A 116 2.08 -2.95 1.48
CA TYR A 116 2.66 -4.23 1.89
C TYR A 116 3.00 -5.10 0.69
N VAL A 117 4.20 -5.67 0.68
CA VAL A 117 4.68 -6.59 -0.35
C VAL A 117 5.16 -7.92 0.23
N ASP A 118 5.14 -8.96 -0.59
CA ASP A 118 5.65 -10.30 -0.25
C ASP A 118 7.15 -10.46 -0.50
N ASP A 119 7.67 -9.81 -1.54
CA ASP A 119 9.08 -9.86 -1.91
C ASP A 119 9.72 -8.47 -1.91
N ALA A 120 10.48 -8.18 -0.85
CA ALA A 120 11.23 -6.93 -0.72
C ALA A 120 12.36 -6.79 -1.74
N GLN A 121 12.98 -7.88 -2.18
CA GLN A 121 14.07 -7.82 -3.15
C GLN A 121 13.50 -7.42 -4.52
N SER A 122 12.46 -8.11 -4.97
CA SER A 122 11.77 -7.78 -6.22
C SER A 122 11.23 -6.35 -6.22
N ALA A 123 10.66 -5.90 -5.10
CA ALA A 123 10.21 -4.53 -4.94
C ALA A 123 11.38 -3.52 -5.01
N GLN A 124 12.50 -3.78 -4.32
CA GLN A 124 13.68 -2.91 -4.36
C GLN A 124 14.26 -2.78 -5.78
N GLU A 125 14.31 -3.88 -6.54
CA GLU A 125 14.75 -3.87 -7.94
C GLU A 125 13.86 -2.93 -8.77
N ILE A 126 12.54 -3.07 -8.66
CA ILE A 126 11.58 -2.21 -9.38
C ILE A 126 11.72 -0.75 -8.99
N LEU A 127 11.82 -0.44 -7.70
CA LEU A 127 11.94 0.94 -7.23
C LEU A 127 13.27 1.57 -7.65
N THR A 128 14.34 0.79 -7.72
CA THR A 128 15.63 1.26 -8.25
C THR A 128 15.51 1.58 -9.75
N GLU A 129 14.88 0.68 -10.53
CA GLU A 129 14.59 0.91 -11.95
C GLU A 129 13.71 2.14 -12.20
N ILE A 130 12.79 2.46 -11.29
CA ILE A 130 11.95 3.67 -11.38
C ILE A 130 12.78 4.91 -11.02
N ASN A 131 13.58 4.85 -9.96
CA ASN A 131 14.40 5.97 -9.50
C ASN A 131 15.45 6.41 -10.53
N ASP A 132 15.92 5.48 -11.36
CA ASP A 132 16.87 5.77 -12.45
C ASP A 132 16.20 6.42 -13.68
N ARG A 133 14.88 6.62 -13.69
CA ARG A 133 14.17 7.27 -14.80
C ARG A 133 14.20 8.79 -14.66
N GLU A 134 14.46 9.46 -15.76
CA GLU A 134 14.27 10.90 -15.86
C GLU A 134 12.80 11.27 -16.10
N ASN A 135 12.41 12.47 -15.67
CA ASN A 135 11.13 13.12 -16.00
C ASN A 135 9.86 12.39 -15.55
N LEU A 136 9.84 11.83 -14.34
CA LEU A 136 8.62 11.22 -13.75
C LEU A 136 7.51 12.26 -13.46
N GLY A 137 7.86 13.54 -13.35
CA GLY A 137 6.93 14.60 -12.93
C GLY A 137 6.66 14.64 -11.43
N PHE A 138 7.29 13.76 -10.65
CA PHE A 138 7.25 13.76 -9.19
C PHE A 138 8.59 13.25 -8.65
N GLU A 139 8.85 13.54 -7.39
CA GLU A 139 9.97 12.98 -6.64
C GLU A 139 9.42 11.98 -5.62
N PHE A 140 10.18 10.94 -5.30
CA PHE A 140 9.76 9.98 -4.28
C PHE A 140 10.92 9.43 -3.47
N GLY A 141 10.64 9.10 -2.21
CA GLY A 141 11.47 8.26 -1.36
C GLY A 141 10.67 7.04 -0.89
N CYS A 142 11.37 5.94 -0.60
CA CYS A 142 10.75 4.73 -0.06
C CYS A 142 11.58 4.15 1.10
N GLY A 143 10.91 3.82 2.20
CA GLY A 143 11.49 3.08 3.32
C GLY A 143 10.94 1.66 3.39
N PHE A 144 11.79 0.68 3.72
CA PHE A 144 11.42 -0.72 3.90
C PHE A 144 11.45 -1.11 5.37
N ASN A 145 10.39 -1.77 5.84
CA ASN A 145 10.29 -2.29 7.19
C ASN A 145 9.75 -3.73 7.19
N TYR A 146 10.38 -4.64 7.94
CA TYR A 146 9.87 -5.99 8.11
C TYR A 146 8.80 -6.03 9.19
N ASP A 147 7.54 -6.20 8.78
CA ASP A 147 6.35 -6.18 9.63
C ASP A 147 5.37 -7.34 9.30
N PRO A 148 5.75 -8.61 9.61
CA PRO A 148 4.93 -9.81 9.31
C PRO A 148 3.60 -9.88 10.08
N LYS A 149 3.37 -8.96 11.03
CA LYS A 149 2.15 -8.89 11.84
C LYS A 149 1.27 -7.69 11.46
N TRP A 150 1.68 -6.90 10.47
CA TRP A 150 1.02 -5.69 10.01
C TRP A 150 0.68 -4.76 11.17
N LYS A 151 1.67 -4.52 12.04
CA LYS A 151 1.58 -3.60 13.16
C LYS A 151 1.43 -2.16 12.67
N GLU A 152 2.11 -1.77 11.60
CA GLU A 152 2.04 -0.42 11.06
C GLU A 152 0.65 -0.15 10.49
N TYR A 153 0.12 -1.05 9.66
CA TYR A 153 -1.29 -0.99 9.25
C TYR A 153 -2.26 -0.86 10.43
N LYS A 154 -2.09 -1.67 11.49
CA LYS A 154 -2.95 -1.59 12.69
C LYS A 154 -2.80 -0.26 13.44
N ARG A 155 -1.61 0.34 13.42
CA ARG A 155 -1.36 1.67 14.02
C ARG A 155 -2.14 2.73 13.23
N VAL A 156 -2.04 2.71 11.90
CA VAL A 156 -2.78 3.64 11.03
C VAL A 156 -4.27 3.44 11.15
N LEU A 157 -4.78 2.20 11.15
CA LEU A 157 -6.20 1.90 11.28
C LEU A 157 -6.85 2.52 12.51
N LYS A 158 -6.15 2.55 13.65
CA LYS A 158 -6.64 3.18 14.88
C LYS A 158 -6.84 4.69 14.78
N THR A 159 -6.22 5.34 13.80
CA THR A 159 -6.44 6.77 13.55
C THR A 159 -7.75 7.02 12.79
N PHE A 160 -8.34 5.98 12.19
CA PHE A 160 -9.58 6.04 11.42
C PHE A 160 -10.81 5.50 12.18
N THR A 161 -10.62 5.00 13.41
CA THR A 161 -11.66 4.37 14.25
C THR A 161 -11.69 4.99 15.63
#